data_AF-A0A2W4K710-F1
#
_entry.id   AF-A0A2W4K710-F1
#
_cell.length_a   1.000
_cell.length_b   1.000
_cell.length_c   1.000
_cell.angle_alpha   90.00
_cell.angle_beta   90.00
_cell.angle_gamma   90.00
#
_symmetry.space_group_name_H-M   'P 1'
#
loop_
_entity.id
_entity.type
_entity.pdbx_description
1 polymer ?
#
loop_
_entity_poly.entity_id
_entity_poly.type
_entity_poly.pdbx_seq_one_letter_code
_entity_poly.pdbx_strand_id
1 'polypeptide(L)'
;MAGVNCLNMAKTTLVWVAAIACITPAEARGDDFIMDTDCIGKSNNGVVTSDQFLELGVPTSNALRLEGEQSMRIGNLDRALTVLQRSVEMAPMDIDGRILYGEALEKKLLKQKKRDPKLYNFIVKQWLYVAKKAEFADQQMIGINHLMGLTGTRPGRWEKEPKFLARVLVPEDAAVKIGGAGQAAAAKKKKDEDM
;
A
#
# COMPACT_ATOMS: atom_id res chain seq x y z
N MET A 1 32.02 -70.67 -31.40
CA MET A 1 33.10 -69.66 -31.46
C MET A 1 32.59 -68.48 -32.26
N ALA A 2 32.75 -67.28 -31.68
CA ALA A 2 32.90 -65.96 -32.31
C ALA A 2 31.84 -65.44 -33.32
N GLY A 3 31.36 -64.20 -33.07
CA GLY A 3 30.96 -63.30 -34.16
C GLY A 3 29.77 -62.39 -33.88
N VAL A 4 29.91 -61.43 -32.97
CA VAL A 4 29.05 -60.24 -32.89
C VAL A 4 29.21 -59.42 -34.17
N ASN A 5 28.15 -58.84 -34.71
CA ASN A 5 28.19 -57.50 -35.31
C ASN A 5 26.79 -56.86 -35.37
N CYS A 6 26.62 -55.86 -34.51
CA CYS A 6 25.61 -54.82 -34.58
C CYS A 6 25.74 -54.02 -35.87
N LEU A 7 24.61 -53.55 -36.43
CA LEU A 7 24.37 -52.23 -37.03
C LEU A 7 23.24 -52.32 -38.07
N ASN A 8 22.05 -51.83 -37.73
CA ASN A 8 21.64 -50.52 -38.26
C ASN A 8 20.28 -50.07 -37.72
N MET A 9 20.30 -48.79 -37.37
CA MET A 9 19.28 -48.08 -36.62
C MET A 9 17.94 -47.99 -37.35
N ALA A 10 16.88 -48.26 -36.58
CA ALA A 10 15.51 -48.01 -36.95
C ALA A 10 15.26 -46.52 -37.23
N LYS A 11 14.78 -46.22 -38.44
CA LYS A 11 14.11 -44.97 -38.76
C LYS A 11 12.64 -45.13 -38.38
N THR A 12 12.21 -44.48 -37.30
CA THR A 12 10.79 -44.22 -37.04
C THR A 12 10.65 -42.85 -36.40
N THR A 13 10.47 -41.85 -37.25
CA THR A 13 9.97 -40.53 -36.90
C THR A 13 8.48 -40.64 -36.57
N LEU A 14 8.13 -40.46 -35.31
CA LEU A 14 6.75 -40.19 -34.90
C LEU A 14 6.78 -38.94 -34.02
N VAL A 15 6.50 -37.82 -34.67
CA VAL A 15 6.39 -36.48 -34.06
C VAL A 15 5.16 -36.50 -33.16
N TRP A 16 5.38 -36.59 -31.85
CA TRP A 16 4.37 -36.24 -30.86
C TRP A 16 4.40 -34.72 -30.69
N VAL A 17 3.47 -34.02 -31.35
CA VAL A 17 3.09 -32.65 -30.99
C VAL A 17 2.35 -32.75 -29.66
N ALA A 18 3.09 -32.79 -28.56
CA ALA A 18 2.53 -32.53 -27.25
C ALA A 18 2.19 -31.04 -27.20
N ALA A 19 0.91 -30.73 -27.41
CA ALA A 19 0.30 -29.47 -27.02
C ALA A 19 0.41 -29.35 -25.50
N ILE A 20 1.59 -28.94 -25.02
CA ILE A 20 1.75 -28.40 -23.68
C ILE A 20 1.12 -27.01 -23.76
N ALA A 21 -0.19 -27.01 -23.49
CA ALA A 21 -0.93 -25.83 -23.12
C ALA A 21 -0.04 -25.02 -22.17
N CYS A 22 0.22 -23.78 -22.55
CA CYS A 22 0.90 -22.80 -21.73
C CYS A 22 0.16 -22.70 -20.39
N ILE A 23 0.59 -23.49 -19.41
CA ILE A 23 0.41 -23.17 -18.01
C ILE A 23 1.52 -22.17 -17.72
N THR A 24 1.34 -20.95 -18.24
CA THR A 24 1.87 -19.80 -17.54
C THR A 24 1.23 -19.85 -16.15
N PRO A 25 2.00 -19.82 -15.06
CA PRO A 25 1.39 -19.36 -13.82
C PRO A 25 0.85 -17.97 -14.17
N ALA A 26 -0.46 -17.83 -14.11
CA ALA A 26 -1.11 -16.53 -14.14
C ALA A 26 -0.37 -15.68 -13.11
N GLU A 27 0.43 -14.75 -13.62
CA GLU A 27 1.10 -13.73 -12.84
C GLU A 27 -0.02 -13.08 -12.03
N ALA A 28 -0.07 -13.41 -10.74
CA ALA A 28 -0.94 -12.74 -9.81
C ALA A 28 -0.61 -11.26 -9.96
N ARG A 29 -1.52 -10.52 -10.62
CA ARG A 29 -1.45 -9.08 -10.75
C ARG A 29 -0.97 -8.53 -9.41
N GLY A 30 0.19 -7.90 -9.40
CA GLY A 30 0.74 -7.21 -8.22
C GLY A 30 -0.06 -5.95 -7.86
N ASP A 31 -1.38 -6.02 -7.97
CA ASP A 31 -2.32 -4.89 -7.95
C ASP A 31 -3.09 -4.79 -6.62
N ASP A 32 -2.74 -5.57 -5.59
CA ASP A 32 -3.29 -5.44 -4.23
C ASP A 32 -3.02 -4.05 -3.60
N PHE A 33 -2.17 -3.23 -4.22
CA PHE A 33 -1.83 -1.89 -3.76
C PHE A 33 -2.69 -0.78 -4.40
N ILE A 34 -3.38 -1.06 -5.51
CA ILE A 34 -3.92 -0.01 -6.39
C ILE A 34 -5.40 0.26 -6.14
N MET A 35 -6.18 -0.71 -5.68
CA MET A 35 -7.62 -0.53 -5.52
C MET A 35 -8.16 -1.26 -4.29
N ASP A 36 -8.29 -0.55 -3.18
CA ASP A 36 -8.84 -1.11 -1.95
C ASP A 36 -10.39 -1.08 -2.02
N THR A 37 -10.96 -2.20 -2.46
CA THR A 37 -12.42 -2.37 -2.59
C THR A 37 -13.08 -2.70 -1.25
N ASP A 38 -12.31 -3.01 -0.20
CA ASP A 38 -12.83 -3.24 1.13
C ASP A 38 -13.38 -1.95 1.76
N CYS A 39 -14.31 -2.04 2.71
CA CYS A 39 -14.88 -0.91 3.45
C CYS A 39 -13.90 -0.28 4.46
N ILE A 40 -12.67 -0.79 4.51
CA ILE A 40 -11.66 -0.44 5.51
C ILE A 40 -11.06 0.92 5.12
N GLY A 41 -11.23 1.92 5.97
CA GLY A 41 -10.78 3.29 5.70
C GLY A 41 -11.80 4.17 4.99
N LYS A 42 -12.81 3.59 4.33
CA LYS A 42 -13.89 4.33 3.68
C LYS A 42 -14.72 5.10 4.71
N SER A 43 -15.00 6.38 4.44
CA SER A 43 -16.17 7.02 5.02
C SER A 43 -17.34 6.76 4.10
N ASN A 44 -18.46 6.28 4.64
CA ASN A 44 -19.63 5.93 3.84
C ASN A 44 -20.00 7.05 2.86
N ASN A 45 -20.14 6.65 1.59
CA ASN A 45 -20.67 7.41 0.45
C ASN A 45 -19.79 8.56 -0.07
N GLY A 46 -19.19 8.36 -1.25
CA GLY A 46 -19.92 8.60 -2.51
C GLY A 46 -20.43 10.01 -2.81
N VAL A 47 -20.45 10.95 -1.87
CA VAL A 47 -21.08 12.26 -2.06
C VAL A 47 -20.14 13.16 -2.86
N VAL A 48 -20.43 13.26 -4.16
CA VAL A 48 -19.93 14.37 -4.99
C VAL A 48 -20.54 15.63 -4.41
N THR A 49 -19.72 16.54 -3.90
CA THR A 49 -20.23 17.80 -3.38
C THR A 49 -20.59 18.75 -4.50
N SER A 50 -21.52 19.65 -4.21
CA SER A 50 -21.89 20.73 -5.13
C SER A 50 -20.66 21.49 -5.64
N ASP A 51 -19.62 21.67 -4.81
CA ASP A 51 -18.36 22.30 -5.25
C ASP A 51 -17.61 21.48 -6.32
N GLN A 52 -17.57 20.15 -6.20
CA GLN A 52 -16.99 19.24 -7.22
C GLN A 52 -17.83 19.19 -8.49
N PHE A 53 -19.12 19.54 -8.40
CA PHE A 53 -20.04 19.61 -9.54
C PHE A 53 -20.04 20.99 -10.22
N LEU A 54 -19.80 22.06 -9.44
CA LEU A 54 -19.76 23.46 -9.89
C LEU A 54 -18.38 23.85 -10.43
N GLU A 55 -17.31 23.16 -10.03
CA GLU A 55 -15.99 23.26 -10.64
C GLU A 55 -16.02 22.53 -11.99
N LEU A 56 -16.56 23.22 -13.01
CA LEU A 56 -16.85 22.78 -14.38
C LEU A 56 -15.60 22.27 -15.15
N GLY A 57 -15.09 21.11 -14.77
CA GLY A 57 -14.02 20.38 -15.43
C GLY A 57 -13.86 19.03 -14.75
N VAL A 58 -13.70 17.96 -15.54
CA VAL A 58 -13.55 16.58 -15.03
C VAL A 58 -12.63 16.56 -13.81
N PRO A 59 -13.04 15.98 -12.66
CA PRO A 59 -12.21 15.98 -11.46
C PRO A 59 -10.87 15.34 -11.79
N THR A 60 -9.79 16.11 -11.69
CA THR A 60 -8.44 15.61 -11.92
C THR A 60 -7.88 15.02 -10.62
N SER A 61 -6.94 14.07 -10.71
CA SER A 61 -6.28 13.54 -9.51
C SER A 61 -5.66 14.65 -8.66
N ASN A 62 -5.00 15.62 -9.29
CA ASN A 62 -4.41 16.77 -8.60
C ASN A 62 -5.45 17.64 -7.87
N ALA A 63 -6.62 17.90 -8.48
CA ALA A 63 -7.69 18.66 -7.84
C ALA A 63 -8.21 17.93 -6.59
N LEU A 64 -8.44 16.62 -6.71
CA LEU A 64 -8.85 15.78 -5.59
C LEU A 64 -7.79 15.75 -4.48
N ARG A 65 -6.49 15.71 -4.84
CA ARG A 65 -5.39 15.79 -3.88
C ARG A 65 -5.43 17.08 -3.06
N LEU A 66 -5.58 18.22 -3.74
CA LEU A 66 -5.66 19.55 -3.09
C LEU A 66 -6.88 19.67 -2.18
N GLU A 67 -8.04 19.17 -2.62
CA GLU A 67 -9.25 19.14 -1.80
C GLU A 67 -9.10 18.24 -0.57
N GLY A 68 -8.46 17.08 -0.73
CA GLY A 68 -8.13 16.17 0.36
C GLY A 68 -7.21 16.85 1.38
N GLU A 69 -6.19 17.57 0.92
CA GLU A 69 -5.28 18.35 1.76
C GLU A 69 -6.03 19.43 2.55
N GLN A 70 -6.89 20.20 1.87
CA GLN A 70 -7.71 21.22 2.52
C GLN A 70 -8.65 20.60 3.56
N SER A 71 -9.25 19.45 3.25
CA SER A 71 -10.12 18.72 4.18
C SER A 71 -9.38 18.25 5.42
N MET A 72 -8.11 17.81 5.27
CA MET A 72 -7.25 17.51 6.42
C MET A 72 -6.95 18.75 7.26
N ARG A 73 -6.71 19.91 6.64
CA ARG A 73 -6.46 21.19 7.35
C ARG A 73 -7.67 21.65 8.15
N ILE A 74 -8.88 21.45 7.62
CA ILE A 74 -10.15 21.75 8.31
C ILE A 74 -10.43 20.74 9.44
N GLY A 75 -9.77 19.58 9.45
CA GLY A 75 -9.98 18.50 10.42
C GLY A 75 -11.07 17.50 10.03
N ASN A 76 -11.59 17.60 8.80
CA ASN A 76 -12.55 16.65 8.25
C ASN A 76 -11.83 15.46 7.59
N LEU A 77 -11.37 14.52 8.43
CA LEU A 77 -10.57 13.37 8.02
C LEU A 77 -11.34 12.38 7.14
N ASP A 78 -12.63 12.17 7.43
CA ASP A 78 -13.45 11.21 6.68
C ASP A 78 -13.64 11.66 5.23
N ARG A 79 -13.91 12.94 5.03
CA ARG A 79 -13.94 13.55 3.69
C ARG A 79 -12.58 13.45 3.00
N ALA A 80 -11.50 13.81 3.70
CA ALA A 80 -10.16 13.76 3.14
C ALA A 80 -9.83 12.36 2.60
N LEU A 81 -10.15 11.31 3.35
CA LEU A 81 -9.89 9.93 2.95
C LEU A 81 -10.64 9.53 1.68
N THR A 82 -11.92 9.91 1.56
CA THR A 82 -12.72 9.57 0.38
C THR A 82 -12.19 10.24 -0.88
N VAL A 83 -11.84 11.52 -0.79
CA VAL A 83 -11.35 12.30 -1.92
C VAL A 83 -9.93 11.85 -2.31
N LEU A 84 -9.06 11.59 -1.33
CA LEU A 84 -7.70 11.10 -1.57
C LEU A 84 -7.69 9.67 -2.13
N GLN A 85 -8.59 8.80 -1.68
CA GLN A 85 -8.74 7.47 -2.26
C GLN A 85 -9.04 7.57 -3.77
N ARG A 86 -10.02 8.40 -4.16
CA ARG A 86 -10.33 8.64 -5.58
C ARG A 86 -9.13 9.20 -6.33
N SER A 87 -8.38 10.11 -5.73
CA SER A 87 -7.15 10.65 -6.33
C SER A 87 -6.14 9.55 -6.68
N VAL A 88 -5.90 8.62 -5.74
CA VAL A 88 -4.95 7.51 -5.93
C VAL A 88 -5.50 6.47 -6.92
N GLU A 89 -6.81 6.24 -6.93
CA GLU A 89 -7.46 5.37 -7.92
C GLU A 89 -7.36 5.93 -9.34
N MET A 90 -7.46 7.26 -9.50
CA MET A 90 -7.33 7.93 -10.79
C MET A 90 -5.88 8.02 -11.28
N ALA A 91 -4.91 8.17 -10.38
CA ALA A 91 -3.49 8.26 -10.69
C ALA A 91 -2.67 7.35 -9.76
N PRO A 92 -2.60 6.03 -10.04
CA PRO A 92 -1.96 5.08 -9.13
C PRO A 92 -0.43 5.22 -9.04
N MET A 93 0.17 5.86 -10.05
CA MET A 93 1.58 6.18 -10.15
C MET A 93 1.94 7.50 -9.45
N ASP A 94 0.96 8.31 -9.03
CA ASP A 94 1.21 9.54 -8.28
C ASP A 94 1.56 9.20 -6.82
N ILE A 95 2.86 9.24 -6.53
CA ILE A 95 3.40 8.94 -5.21
C ILE A 95 3.02 10.02 -4.20
N ASP A 96 2.92 11.28 -4.60
CA ASP A 96 2.58 12.38 -3.70
C ASP A 96 1.13 12.26 -3.22
N GLY A 97 0.22 11.89 -4.12
CA GLY A 97 -1.16 11.54 -3.77
C GLY A 97 -1.24 10.38 -2.78
N ARG A 98 -0.39 9.35 -2.95
CA ARG A 98 -0.35 8.18 -2.06
C ARG A 98 0.26 8.49 -0.69
N ILE A 99 1.30 9.33 -0.64
CA ILE A 99 1.87 9.83 0.63
C ILE A 99 0.79 10.55 1.43
N LEU A 100 0.07 11.47 0.78
CA LEU A 100 -0.99 12.25 1.43
C LEU A 100 -2.15 11.36 1.93
N TYR A 101 -2.51 10.34 1.16
CA TYR A 101 -3.48 9.32 1.58
C TYR A 101 -2.99 8.51 2.80
N GLY A 102 -1.72 8.09 2.80
CA GLY A 102 -1.08 7.42 3.94
C GLY A 102 -1.12 8.25 5.22
N GLU A 103 -0.78 9.54 5.14
CA GLU A 103 -0.86 10.46 6.28
C GLU A 103 -2.28 10.64 6.81
N ALA A 104 -3.27 10.73 5.92
CA ALA A 104 -4.67 10.84 6.31
C ALA A 104 -5.14 9.60 7.08
N LEU A 105 -4.73 8.40 6.64
CA LEU A 105 -5.03 7.14 7.31
C LEU A 105 -4.35 7.05 8.68
N GLU A 106 -3.10 7.48 8.80
CA GLU A 106 -2.40 7.54 10.09
C GLU A 106 -3.12 8.48 11.08
N LYS A 107 -3.55 9.65 10.61
CA LYS A 107 -4.33 10.58 11.44
C LYS A 107 -5.65 9.95 11.91
N LYS A 108 -6.33 9.18 11.05
CA LYS A 108 -7.53 8.42 11.43
C LYS A 108 -7.22 7.37 12.50
N LEU A 109 -6.12 6.64 12.32
CA LEU A 109 -5.66 5.63 13.28
C LEU A 109 -5.29 6.21 14.65
N LEU A 110 -4.68 7.40 14.66
CA LEU A 110 -4.33 8.12 15.90
C LEU A 110 -5.58 8.64 16.63
N LYS A 111 -6.64 9.01 15.89
CA LYS A 111 -7.91 9.49 16.47
C LYS A 111 -8.73 8.35 17.07
N GLN A 112 -8.56 7.11 16.60
CA GLN A 112 -9.23 5.93 17.14
C GLN A 112 -8.65 5.53 18.50
N LYS A 113 -9.52 5.25 19.50
CA LYS A 113 -9.09 4.77 20.83
C LYS A 113 -8.62 3.31 20.84
N LYS A 114 -9.14 2.49 19.93
CA LYS A 114 -8.71 1.11 19.70
C LYS A 114 -8.14 1.05 18.30
N ARG A 115 -6.91 0.55 18.19
CA ARG A 115 -6.18 0.52 16.93
C ARG A 115 -6.65 -0.70 16.13
N ASP A 116 -7.37 -0.48 15.05
CA ASP A 116 -7.86 -1.58 14.20
C ASP A 116 -6.67 -2.27 13.52
N PRO A 117 -6.45 -3.59 13.74
CA PRO A 117 -5.31 -4.31 13.17
C PRO A 117 -5.32 -4.30 11.65
N LYS A 118 -6.51 -4.37 11.03
CA LYS A 118 -6.67 -4.33 9.56
C LYS A 118 -6.24 -2.99 8.98
N LEU A 119 -6.67 -1.88 9.60
CA LEU A 119 -6.27 -0.54 9.18
C LEU A 119 -4.77 -0.32 9.34
N TYR A 120 -4.18 -0.83 10.43
CA TYR A 120 -2.73 -0.80 10.64
C TYR A 120 -1.98 -1.55 9.54
N ASN A 121 -2.39 -2.79 9.25
CA ASN A 121 -1.80 -3.62 8.21
C ASN A 121 -1.88 -2.95 6.83
N PHE A 122 -3.01 -2.30 6.54
CA PHE A 122 -3.20 -1.55 5.30
C PHE A 122 -2.23 -0.37 5.18
N ILE A 123 -2.10 0.45 6.23
CA ILE A 123 -1.18 1.60 6.26
C ILE A 123 0.27 1.15 6.05
N VAL A 124 0.68 0.05 6.70
CA VAL A 124 2.03 -0.53 6.51
C VAL A 124 2.27 -0.92 5.05
N LYS A 125 1.28 -1.52 4.38
CA LYS A 125 1.39 -1.86 2.95
C LYS A 125 1.53 -0.61 2.08
N GLN A 126 0.77 0.44 2.37
CA GLN A 126 0.84 1.70 1.60
C GLN A 126 2.21 2.38 1.72
N TRP A 127 2.77 2.47 2.93
CA TRP A 127 4.09 3.05 3.11
C TRP A 127 5.22 2.18 2.58
N LEU A 128 5.06 0.86 2.59
CA LEU A 128 6.00 -0.06 1.93
C LEU A 128 6.04 0.15 0.42
N TYR A 129 4.87 0.37 -0.19
CA TYR A 129 4.78 0.71 -1.60
C TYR A 129 5.53 2.01 -1.89
N VAL A 130 5.27 3.08 -1.14
CA VAL A 130 5.97 4.37 -1.31
C VAL A 130 7.49 4.18 -1.14
N ALA A 131 7.94 3.49 -0.10
CA ALA A 131 9.35 3.26 0.16
C ALA A 131 10.11 2.52 -0.97
N LYS A 132 9.40 1.72 -1.77
CA LYS A 132 10.01 0.90 -2.84
C LYS A 132 9.77 1.40 -4.25
N LYS A 133 8.63 2.06 -4.49
CA LYS A 133 8.17 2.47 -5.82
C LYS A 133 8.31 3.98 -6.06
N ALA A 134 8.67 4.76 -5.04
CA ALA A 134 8.93 6.17 -5.24
C ALA A 134 10.13 6.42 -6.16
N GLU A 135 9.95 7.32 -7.11
CA GLU A 135 10.97 7.69 -8.10
C GLU A 135 12.10 8.51 -7.45
N PHE A 136 11.74 9.35 -6.48
CA PHE A 136 12.67 10.26 -5.81
C PHE A 136 13.10 9.72 -4.44
N ALA A 137 14.37 9.94 -4.09
CA ALA A 137 14.97 9.40 -2.87
C ALA A 137 14.38 10.03 -1.59
N ASP A 138 13.96 11.28 -1.65
CA ASP A 138 13.25 11.97 -0.57
C ASP A 138 11.89 11.32 -0.28
N GLN A 139 11.09 11.03 -1.30
CA GLN A 139 9.82 10.31 -1.17
C GLN A 139 10.03 8.89 -0.61
N GLN A 140 11.08 8.18 -1.05
CA GLN A 140 11.45 6.88 -0.47
C GLN A 140 11.76 7.02 1.02
N MET A 141 12.50 8.05 1.41
CA MET A 141 12.85 8.33 2.80
C MET A 141 11.63 8.70 3.64
N ILE A 142 10.65 9.44 3.09
CA ILE A 142 9.35 9.69 3.75
C ILE A 142 8.68 8.36 4.08
N GLY A 143 8.50 7.47 3.09
CA GLY A 143 7.90 6.16 3.32
C GLY A 143 8.64 5.32 4.37
N ILE A 144 9.97 5.33 4.33
CA ILE A 144 10.80 4.63 5.33
C ILE A 144 10.61 5.22 6.74
N ASN A 145 10.57 6.54 6.87
CA ASN A 145 10.42 7.21 8.17
C ASN A 145 9.06 6.88 8.80
N HIS A 146 7.98 6.90 8.01
CA HIS A 146 6.65 6.49 8.48
C HIS A 146 6.59 5.01 8.86
N LEU A 147 7.20 4.11 8.07
CA LEU A 147 7.33 2.70 8.44
C LEU A 147 8.07 2.50 9.75
N MET A 148 9.19 3.20 9.96
CA MET A 148 9.94 3.12 11.21
C MET A 148 9.11 3.65 12.39
N GLY A 149 8.38 4.74 12.22
CA GLY A 149 7.50 5.28 13.26
C GLY A 149 6.36 4.34 13.65
N LEU A 150 5.78 3.64 12.67
CA LEU A 150 4.65 2.73 12.88
C LEU A 150 5.05 1.35 13.41
N THR A 151 6.18 0.82 12.95
CA THR A 151 6.56 -0.60 13.11
C THR A 151 7.82 -0.78 13.96
N GLY A 152 8.58 0.29 14.17
CA GLY A 152 9.89 0.23 14.83
C GLY A 152 10.99 -0.41 14.00
N THR A 153 10.71 -0.86 12.77
CA THR A 153 11.68 -1.56 11.92
C THR A 153 11.78 -0.92 10.54
N ARG A 154 12.98 -0.97 9.95
CA ARG A 154 13.26 -0.49 8.59
C ARG A 154 13.24 -1.66 7.61
N PRO A 155 12.67 -1.51 6.40
CA PRO A 155 12.84 -2.50 5.34
C PRO A 155 14.31 -2.61 4.93
N GLY A 156 14.84 -3.83 4.84
CA GLY A 156 16.20 -4.05 4.39
C GLY A 156 16.40 -3.63 2.93
N ARG A 157 17.59 -3.13 2.58
CA ARG A 157 17.93 -2.66 1.21
C ARG A 157 17.68 -3.71 0.12
N TRP A 158 17.83 -4.99 0.46
CA TRP A 158 17.62 -6.13 -0.43
C TRP A 158 16.53 -7.09 0.07
N GLU A 159 15.67 -6.62 0.99
CA GLU A 159 14.61 -7.43 1.57
C GLU A 159 13.39 -7.48 0.64
N LYS A 160 12.90 -8.69 0.35
CA LYS A 160 11.66 -8.88 -0.41
C LYS A 160 10.44 -8.42 0.40
N GLU A 161 9.46 -7.83 -0.28
CA GLU A 161 8.21 -7.32 0.33
C GLU A 161 7.49 -8.32 1.25
N PRO A 162 7.22 -9.58 0.84
CA PRO A 162 6.51 -10.51 1.70
C PRO A 162 7.28 -10.86 2.97
N LYS A 163 8.62 -10.83 2.93
CA LYS A 163 9.45 -11.10 4.10
C LYS A 163 9.35 -9.97 5.13
N PHE A 164 9.30 -8.72 4.66
CA PHE A 164 9.10 -7.56 5.53
C PHE A 164 7.68 -7.55 6.13
N LEU A 165 6.66 -7.79 5.29
CA LEU A 165 5.27 -7.83 5.72
C LEU A 165 5.03 -8.93 6.76
N ALA A 166 5.57 -10.13 6.59
CA ALA A 166 5.44 -11.21 7.57
C ALA A 166 6.01 -10.87 8.96
N ARG A 167 6.99 -9.95 9.04
CA ARG A 167 7.58 -9.51 10.32
C ARG A 167 6.73 -8.46 11.03
N VAL A 168 5.97 -7.66 10.28
CA VAL A 168 5.36 -6.42 10.76
C VAL A 168 3.84 -6.50 10.88
N LEU A 169 3.20 -7.30 10.03
CA LEU A 169 1.74 -7.41 10.02
C LEU A 169 1.24 -8.06 11.32
N VAL A 170 0.18 -7.48 11.87
CA VAL A 170 -0.49 -7.98 13.08
C VAL A 170 -1.60 -8.94 12.66
N PRO A 171 -1.76 -10.09 13.33
CA PRO A 171 -2.86 -11.01 13.03
C PRO A 171 -4.22 -10.32 13.21
N GLU A 172 -5.14 -10.50 12.27
CA GLU A 172 -6.43 -9.80 12.25
C GLU A 172 -7.33 -10.15 13.44
N ASP A 173 -7.16 -11.34 14.03
CA ASP A 173 -7.92 -11.84 15.19
C ASP A 173 -7.41 -11.29 16.52
N ALA A 174 -6.21 -10.69 16.51
CA ALA A 174 -5.54 -10.26 17.71
C ALA A 174 -5.88 -8.78 17.97
N ALA A 175 -6.84 -8.55 18.85
CA ALA A 175 -7.06 -7.24 19.49
C ALA A 175 -5.85 -6.88 20.38
N VAL A 176 -4.68 -6.64 19.77
CA VAL A 176 -3.45 -6.33 20.48
C VAL A 176 -3.36 -4.83 20.69
N LYS A 177 -3.08 -4.43 21.94
CA LYS A 177 -2.63 -3.08 22.27
C LYS A 177 -1.28 -2.85 21.58
N ILE A 178 -1.29 -2.29 20.37
CA ILE A 178 -0.08 -1.87 19.68
C ILE A 178 0.50 -0.69 20.47
N GLY A 179 1.52 -0.95 21.29
CA GLY A 179 2.25 0.05 22.06
C GLY A 179 2.88 1.07 21.13
N GLY A 180 2.32 2.28 21.13
CA GLY A 180 2.80 3.39 20.31
C GLY A 180 4.14 3.91 20.81
N ALA A 181 5.22 3.65 20.07
CA ALA A 181 6.47 4.39 20.19
C ALA A 181 6.32 5.90 19.89
N GLY A 182 5.17 6.33 19.35
CA GLY A 182 4.87 7.73 19.02
C GLY A 182 4.35 8.61 20.16
N GLN A 183 4.03 8.08 21.34
CA GLN A 183 3.48 8.90 22.44
C GLN A 183 4.54 9.58 23.33
N ALA A 184 5.82 9.22 23.21
CA ALA A 184 6.87 9.78 24.06
C ALA A 184 7.38 11.16 23.60
N ALA A 185 7.20 11.53 22.33
CA ALA A 185 7.76 12.78 21.78
C ALA A 185 6.86 14.01 22.00
N ALA A 186 5.53 13.83 22.00
CA ALA A 186 4.59 14.95 22.15
C ALA A 186 4.40 15.40 23.61
N ALA A 187 4.59 14.50 24.58
CA ALA A 187 4.43 14.82 26.01
C ALA A 187 5.57 15.67 26.58
N LYS A 188 6.72 15.76 25.90
CA LYS A 188 7.87 16.54 26.36
C LYS A 188 7.80 18.03 26.01
N LYS A 189 7.00 18.43 25.02
CA LYS A 189 6.87 19.84 24.61
C LYS A 189 5.92 20.68 25.47
N LYS A 190 5.06 20.06 26.28
CA LYS A 190 4.04 20.76 27.07
C LYS A 190 4.43 21.07 28.51
N LYS A 191 5.65 20.68 28.94
CA LYS A 191 6.16 20.97 30.29
C LYS A 191 7.09 22.16 30.38
N ASP A 192 7.54 22.68 29.24
CA ASP A 192 8.53 23.75 29.18
C ASP A 192 7.91 25.12 28.85
N GLU A 193 6.58 25.20 28.66
CA GLU A 193 5.85 26.45 28.39
C GLU A 193 5.05 26.99 29.60
N ASP A 194 5.01 26.25 30.72
CA ASP A 194 4.30 26.65 31.96
C ASP A 194 5.26 26.82 33.16
N MET A 195 6.50 27.29 32.93
CA MET A 195 7.43 27.70 34.01
C MET A 195 8.06 29.06 33.73
#